data_AF-A0A261Y2W6-F1
#
_entry.id   AF-A0A261Y2W6-F1
#
_cell.length_a   1.000
_cell.length_b   1.000
_cell.length_c   1.000
_cell.angle_alpha   90.00
_cell.angle_beta   90.00
_cell.angle_gamma   90.00
#
_symmetry.space_group_name_H-M   'P 1'
#
loop_
_entity.id
_entity.type
_entity.pdbx_description
1 polymer ?
#
loop_
_entity_poly.entity_id
_entity_poly.type
_entity_poly.pdbx_seq_one_letter_code
_entity_poly.pdbx_strand_id
1 'polypeptide(L)'
;MWLHPAPFDIHEGDDVYVWLRSDRNTGRAKVLSGPIAPDPAALAAAQPLKTDGTPERPRGDVATRYLVRYAHDGSTCSVNEARIHRVYPRNEQPTVIVTFDTTHYRRLARSQVYPPDSVLELGSSYGLCTTILHEHSNGQVIGIDNSSLLVKECQAKYPHMQFECVDVMQHGERVDALLQGRTIVFVDIGGDRCLEDVVAVLSFIMEKMKEVQLIVVKSESLVRDLEERDCVRPDGWIEDAWWPSIHQVVKTLQGQALLGSDRPKAEPWYLTAKAAQFVRKPSRYPSRVTADGQWICRVHNYTRAGCPKIDACAYNHSVCHHCLVDGHRALHCPIDGPPA
;
A
#
# COMPACT_ATOMS: atom_id res chain seq x y z
N MET A 1 -0.08 -15.18 -6.88
CA MET A 1 -1.14 -15.83 -6.07
C MET A 1 -1.68 -14.73 -5.15
N TRP A 2 -2.91 -14.80 -4.66
CA TRP A 2 -3.45 -13.70 -3.84
C TRP A 2 -3.21 -14.05 -2.38
N LEU A 3 -2.34 -13.32 -1.67
CA LEU A 3 -2.38 -13.26 -0.21
C LEU A 3 -3.63 -12.46 0.21
N HIS A 4 -4.81 -13.05 -0.01
CA HIS A 4 -5.83 -12.93 1.01
C HIS A 4 -5.16 -13.46 2.30
N PRO A 5 -5.32 -12.79 3.47
CA PRO A 5 -5.08 -13.52 4.71
C PRO A 5 -5.85 -14.83 4.56
N ALA A 6 -5.20 -15.99 4.73
CA ALA A 6 -5.88 -17.25 4.46
C ALA A 6 -7.19 -17.27 5.27
N PRO A 7 -8.22 -18.01 4.82
CA PRO A 7 -9.50 -18.08 5.52
C PRO A 7 -9.22 -18.17 7.02
N PHE A 8 -9.55 -17.09 7.72
CA PHE A 8 -9.35 -17.01 9.15
C PHE A 8 -10.64 -17.50 9.75
N ASP A 9 -10.53 -18.46 10.66
CA ASP A 9 -11.69 -18.94 11.36
C ASP A 9 -12.29 -17.79 12.17
N ILE A 10 -13.57 -17.53 11.93
CA ILE A 10 -14.33 -16.51 12.66
C ILE A 10 -14.98 -17.20 13.84
N HIS A 11 -14.60 -16.81 15.05
CA HIS A 11 -15.11 -17.38 16.28
C HIS A 11 -16.06 -16.42 17.00
N GLU A 12 -16.93 -16.97 17.86
CA GLU A 12 -17.72 -16.17 18.77
C GLU A 12 -16.82 -15.34 19.69
N GLY A 13 -17.15 -14.06 19.84
CA GLY A 13 -16.37 -13.11 20.62
C GLY A 13 -15.37 -12.28 19.81
N ASP A 14 -15.00 -12.73 18.61
CA ASP A 14 -14.05 -12.03 17.74
C ASP A 14 -14.53 -10.62 17.39
N ASP A 15 -13.59 -9.68 17.40
CA ASP A 15 -13.81 -8.36 16.81
C ASP A 15 -13.61 -8.45 15.29
N VAL A 16 -14.54 -7.85 14.56
CA VAL A 16 -14.58 -7.88 13.10
C VAL A 16 -14.99 -6.53 12.53
N TYR A 17 -14.68 -6.33 11.26
CA TYR A 17 -15.17 -5.21 10.48
C TYR A 17 -16.07 -5.70 9.36
N VAL A 18 -17.35 -5.35 9.42
CA VAL A 18 -18.34 -5.66 8.40
C VAL A 18 -18.31 -4.59 7.32
N TRP A 19 -18.08 -4.99 6.07
CA TRP A 19 -18.24 -4.13 4.92
C TRP A 19 -19.72 -3.77 4.73
N LEU A 20 -20.06 -2.50 4.94
CA LEU A 20 -21.40 -1.96 4.78
C LEU A 20 -21.60 -1.45 3.35
N ARG A 21 -22.79 -1.67 2.78
CA ARG A 21 -23.19 -1.08 1.49
C ARG A 21 -23.77 0.33 1.66
N SER A 22 -24.12 0.70 2.89
CA SER A 22 -24.68 2.00 3.26
C SER A 22 -23.60 2.92 3.81
N ASP A 23 -23.93 4.20 3.84
CA ASP A 23 -23.30 5.36 4.50
C ASP A 23 -23.21 5.27 6.04
N ARG A 24 -23.29 4.07 6.63
CA ARG A 24 -23.14 3.90 8.08
C ARG A 24 -21.68 4.20 8.47
N ASN A 25 -21.52 5.01 9.52
CA ASN A 25 -20.23 5.57 9.95
C ASN A 25 -19.16 4.53 10.29
N THR A 26 -19.51 3.30 10.72
CA THR A 26 -18.51 2.25 10.97
C THR A 26 -19.06 0.84 10.74
N GLY A 27 -18.23 -0.03 10.16
CA GLY A 27 -18.48 -1.47 10.02
C GLY A 27 -18.17 -2.31 11.27
N ARG A 28 -17.70 -1.70 12.35
CA ARG A 28 -17.16 -2.43 13.51
C ARG A 28 -18.24 -3.25 14.21
N ALA A 29 -17.94 -4.51 14.46
CA ALA A 29 -18.86 -5.42 15.12
C ALA A 29 -18.12 -6.50 15.93
N LYS A 30 -18.84 -7.15 16.84
CA LYS A 30 -18.40 -8.36 17.54
C LYS A 30 -19.23 -9.55 17.05
N VAL A 31 -18.58 -10.69 16.81
CA VAL A 31 -19.27 -11.92 16.43
C VAL A 31 -20.00 -12.48 17.65
N LEU A 32 -21.31 -12.69 17.53
CA LEU A 32 -22.15 -13.26 18.58
C LEU A 32 -22.35 -14.77 18.39
N SER A 33 -22.44 -15.25 17.14
CA SER A 33 -22.56 -16.68 16.84
C SER A 33 -22.37 -16.97 15.35
N GLY A 34 -22.05 -18.22 15.01
CA GLY A 34 -21.90 -18.73 13.65
C GLY A 34 -20.86 -19.86 13.59
N PRO A 35 -20.72 -20.54 12.45
CA PRO A 35 -21.48 -20.37 11.21
C PRO A 35 -22.96 -20.77 11.35
N ILE A 36 -23.89 -19.90 10.96
CA ILE A 36 -25.33 -20.20 10.93
C ILE A 36 -25.63 -20.82 9.57
N ALA A 37 -26.04 -22.09 9.56
CA ALA A 37 -26.52 -22.73 8.34
C ALA A 37 -27.68 -21.90 7.75
N PRO A 38 -27.66 -21.58 6.45
CA PRO A 38 -28.73 -20.83 5.83
C PRO A 38 -30.06 -21.59 5.98
N ASP A 39 -31.12 -20.84 6.26
CA ASP A 39 -32.46 -21.39 6.37
C ASP A 39 -32.81 -22.15 5.07
N PRO A 40 -33.08 -23.47 5.14
CA PRO A 40 -33.46 -24.28 3.99
C PRO A 40 -34.66 -23.70 3.21
N ALA A 41 -35.59 -23.02 3.90
CA ALA A 41 -36.73 -22.37 3.26
C ALA A 41 -36.33 -21.12 2.45
N ALA A 42 -35.37 -20.33 2.96
CA ALA A 42 -34.80 -19.19 2.24
C ALA A 42 -33.99 -19.63 1.01
N LEU A 43 -33.30 -20.78 1.11
CA LEU A 43 -32.61 -21.42 -0.01
C LEU A 43 -33.58 -21.85 -1.12
N ALA A 44 -34.73 -22.43 -0.75
CA ALA A 44 -35.76 -22.83 -1.71
C ALA A 44 -36.45 -21.64 -2.38
N ALA A 45 -36.65 -20.53 -1.65
CA ALA A 45 -37.29 -19.31 -2.19
C ALA A 45 -36.37 -18.46 -3.08
N ALA A 46 -35.04 -18.64 -2.99
CA ALA A 46 -34.05 -17.86 -3.74
C ALA A 46 -33.72 -18.39 -5.14
N GLN A 47 -34.47 -19.37 -5.66
CA GLN A 47 -34.34 -19.83 -7.05
C GLN A 47 -35.41 -19.18 -7.96
N PRO A 48 -35.22 -17.96 -8.48
CA PRO A 48 -36.02 -17.53 -9.61
C PRO A 48 -35.57 -18.29 -10.86
N LEU A 49 -36.51 -18.95 -11.53
CA LEU A 49 -36.38 -19.29 -12.95
C LEU A 49 -36.27 -17.97 -13.73
N LYS A 50 -35.28 -17.85 -14.63
CA LYS A 50 -35.32 -16.80 -15.63
C LYS A 50 -36.58 -16.96 -16.48
N THR A 51 -37.08 -15.86 -17.02
CA THR A 51 -38.23 -15.83 -17.94
C THR A 51 -38.01 -16.66 -19.21
N ASP A 52 -36.78 -17.04 -19.53
CA ASP A 52 -36.40 -17.86 -20.69
C ASP A 52 -36.27 -19.37 -20.37
N GLY A 53 -36.59 -19.80 -19.15
CA GLY A 53 -36.48 -21.20 -18.73
C GLY A 53 -35.04 -21.69 -18.54
N THR A 54 -34.04 -20.83 -18.70
CA THR A 54 -32.66 -21.19 -18.37
C THR A 54 -32.41 -21.01 -16.88
N PRO A 55 -31.65 -21.91 -16.22
CA PRO A 55 -31.26 -21.71 -14.83
C PRO A 55 -30.45 -20.41 -14.73
N GLU A 56 -30.89 -19.48 -13.89
CA GLU A 56 -30.08 -18.32 -13.52
C GLU A 56 -28.79 -18.85 -12.87
N ARG A 57 -27.61 -18.32 -13.25
CA ARG A 57 -26.38 -18.67 -12.52
C ARG A 57 -26.68 -18.41 -11.05
N PRO A 58 -26.52 -19.40 -10.14
CA PRO A 58 -26.86 -19.22 -8.74
C PRO A 58 -26.18 -17.93 -8.27
N ARG A 59 -26.97 -16.97 -7.77
CA ARG A 59 -26.40 -15.80 -7.10
C ARG A 59 -25.48 -16.37 -6.03
N GLY A 60 -24.18 -16.09 -6.18
CA GLY A 60 -23.10 -16.71 -5.44
C GLY A 60 -23.48 -17.13 -4.03
N ASP A 61 -23.58 -18.45 -3.90
CA ASP A 61 -23.49 -19.29 -2.72
C ASP A 61 -24.40 -19.08 -1.52
N VAL A 62 -24.73 -20.25 -0.98
CA VAL A 62 -25.17 -20.63 0.36
C VAL A 62 -24.13 -20.15 1.39
N ALA A 63 -23.78 -18.87 1.32
CA ALA A 63 -22.63 -18.32 1.99
C ALA A 63 -22.87 -18.33 3.49
N THR A 64 -21.90 -18.87 4.21
CA THR A 64 -21.81 -18.88 5.65
C THR A 64 -22.20 -17.51 6.21
N ARG A 65 -23.09 -17.50 7.20
CA ARG A 65 -23.50 -16.26 7.87
C ARG A 65 -23.12 -16.28 9.34
N TYR A 66 -22.76 -15.12 9.84
CA TYR A 66 -22.48 -14.90 11.25
C TYR A 66 -23.44 -13.86 11.81
N LEU A 67 -23.96 -14.09 13.00
CA LEU A 67 -24.67 -13.06 13.75
C LEU A 67 -23.62 -12.15 14.39
N VAL A 68 -23.69 -10.86 14.12
CA VAL A 68 -22.77 -9.87 14.68
C VAL A 68 -23.54 -8.78 15.42
N ARG A 69 -22.89 -8.14 16.39
CA ARG A 69 -23.36 -6.95 17.11
C ARG A 69 -22.51 -5.74 16.74
N TYR A 70 -23.10 -4.70 16.15
CA TYR A 70 -22.38 -3.50 15.78
C TYR A 70 -21.96 -2.68 17.00
N ALA A 71 -20.74 -2.16 16.98
CA ALA A 71 -20.17 -1.42 18.10
C ALA A 71 -20.82 -0.04 18.31
N HIS A 72 -21.33 0.59 17.25
CA HIS A 72 -21.82 1.98 17.30
C HIS A 72 -23.24 2.13 17.87
N ASP A 73 -24.13 1.15 17.64
CA ASP A 73 -25.55 1.23 18.05
C ASP A 73 -26.03 -0.03 18.80
N GLY A 74 -25.17 -1.04 18.96
CA GLY A 74 -25.53 -2.31 19.59
C GLY A 74 -26.49 -3.17 18.76
N SER A 75 -26.87 -2.74 17.55
CA SER A 75 -27.78 -3.49 16.69
C SER A 75 -27.16 -4.80 16.23
N THR A 76 -27.98 -5.82 16.02
CA THR A 76 -27.52 -7.13 15.56
C THR A 76 -27.95 -7.41 14.14
N CYS A 77 -27.09 -8.06 13.36
CA CYS A 77 -27.41 -8.45 11.99
C CYS A 77 -26.75 -9.79 11.64
N SER A 78 -27.45 -10.61 10.86
CA SER A 78 -26.82 -11.75 10.20
C SER A 78 -26.08 -11.27 8.95
N VAL A 79 -24.77 -11.52 8.88
CA VAL A 79 -23.88 -11.00 7.85
C VAL A 79 -23.21 -12.16 7.11
N ASN A 80 -23.13 -12.06 5.79
CA ASN A 80 -22.40 -13.00 4.94
C ASN A 80 -20.89 -12.89 5.25
N GLU A 81 -20.21 -14.03 5.44
CA GLU A 81 -18.77 -14.15 5.69
C GLU A 81 -17.91 -13.31 4.75
N ALA A 82 -18.25 -13.25 3.46
CA ALA A 82 -17.52 -12.46 2.46
C ALA A 82 -17.55 -10.93 2.70
N ARG A 83 -18.39 -10.46 3.64
CA ARG A 83 -18.44 -9.06 4.10
C ARG A 83 -17.71 -8.85 5.41
N ILE A 84 -17.21 -9.89 6.05
CA ILE A 84 -16.53 -9.82 7.33
C ILE A 84 -15.02 -9.75 7.09
N HIS A 85 -14.38 -8.76 7.67
CA HIS A 85 -12.93 -8.60 7.66
C HIS A 85 -12.41 -8.78 9.08
N ARG A 86 -11.28 -9.49 9.20
CA ARG A 86 -10.59 -9.66 10.48
C ARG A 86 -10.19 -8.31 11.04
N VAL A 87 -10.41 -8.11 12.31
CA VAL A 87 -9.69 -7.12 13.10
C VAL A 87 -8.55 -7.85 13.79
N TYR A 88 -7.31 -7.41 13.55
CA TYR A 88 -6.17 -8.03 14.21
C TYR A 88 -6.06 -7.48 15.64
N PRO A 89 -5.77 -8.35 16.63
CA PRO A 89 -5.63 -7.93 18.01
C PRO A 89 -4.43 -6.99 18.17
N ARG A 90 -4.55 -6.02 19.08
CA ARG A 90 -3.46 -5.15 19.51
C ARG A 90 -2.69 -5.87 20.62
N ASN A 91 -1.56 -6.47 20.27
CA ASN A 91 -0.70 -7.15 21.24
C ASN A 91 0.41 -6.21 21.73
N GLU A 92 1.18 -6.65 22.73
CA GLU A 92 2.38 -5.93 23.21
C GLU A 92 3.45 -5.78 22.12
N GLN A 93 3.44 -6.66 21.12
CA GLN A 93 4.34 -6.60 19.98
C GLN A 93 3.69 -5.94 18.76
N PRO A 94 4.45 -5.15 17.98
CA PRO A 94 3.98 -4.60 16.72
C PRO A 94 3.45 -5.68 15.79
N THR A 95 2.21 -5.53 15.32
CA THR A 95 1.68 -6.34 14.22
C THR A 95 2.08 -5.70 12.89
N VAL A 96 2.63 -6.46 11.95
CA VAL A 96 2.94 -5.98 10.59
C VAL A 96 2.04 -6.69 9.60
N ILE A 97 1.20 -5.95 8.89
CA ILE A 97 0.29 -6.47 7.87
C ILE A 97 0.77 -6.00 6.50
N VAL A 98 1.06 -6.95 5.61
CA VAL A 98 1.49 -6.65 4.25
C VAL A 98 0.36 -6.92 3.26
N THR A 99 0.22 -6.04 2.27
CA THR A 99 -0.79 -6.18 1.23
C THR A 99 -0.25 -5.80 -0.14
N PHE A 100 -0.84 -6.39 -1.18
CA PHE A 100 -0.40 -6.23 -2.56
C PHE A 100 -0.98 -4.97 -3.23
N ASP A 101 -2.25 -4.64 -2.95
CA ASP A 101 -2.99 -3.64 -3.71
C ASP A 101 -3.64 -2.55 -2.86
N THR A 102 -3.99 -1.45 -3.51
CA THR A 102 -4.58 -0.26 -2.88
C THR A 102 -5.97 -0.53 -2.30
N THR A 103 -6.72 -1.49 -2.85
CA THR A 103 -8.07 -1.82 -2.37
C THR A 103 -7.97 -2.44 -0.98
N HIS A 104 -7.09 -3.43 -0.82
CA HIS A 104 -6.83 -4.07 0.46
C HIS A 104 -6.16 -3.12 1.46
N TYR A 105 -5.21 -2.30 1.02
CA TYR A 105 -4.60 -1.26 1.87
C TYR A 105 -5.65 -0.32 2.48
N ARG A 106 -6.57 0.20 1.67
CA ARG A 106 -7.67 1.05 2.14
C ARG A 106 -8.69 0.30 2.99
N ARG A 107 -8.92 -0.99 2.73
CA ARG A 107 -9.76 -1.84 3.60
C ARG A 107 -9.14 -2.00 5.00
N LEU A 108 -7.82 -2.13 5.08
CA LEU A 108 -7.10 -2.17 6.36
C LEU A 108 -7.16 -0.83 7.09
N ALA A 109 -7.08 0.30 6.38
CA ALA A 109 -7.30 1.62 6.96
C ALA A 109 -8.66 1.74 7.67
N ARG A 110 -9.72 1.12 7.12
CA ARG A 110 -11.06 1.10 7.73
C ARG A 110 -11.21 0.14 8.90
N SER A 111 -10.67 -1.06 8.75
CA SER A 111 -10.87 -2.14 9.72
C SER A 111 -9.93 -2.04 10.91
N GLN A 112 -8.73 -1.51 10.72
CA GLN A 112 -7.67 -1.56 11.71
C GLN A 112 -7.39 -0.24 12.43
N VAL A 113 -8.11 0.86 12.18
CA VAL A 113 -7.85 2.17 12.84
C VAL A 113 -9.06 2.64 13.65
N TYR A 114 -8.83 3.06 14.89
CA TYR A 114 -9.84 3.43 15.88
C TYR A 114 -9.66 4.88 16.34
N PRO A 115 -10.70 5.51 16.93
CA PRO A 115 -10.63 6.88 17.43
C PRO A 115 -9.45 7.24 18.35
N PRO A 116 -8.95 6.36 19.25
CA PRO A 116 -7.78 6.68 20.08
C PRO A 116 -6.44 6.52 19.34
N ASP A 117 -6.43 5.96 18.13
CA ASP A 117 -5.18 5.72 17.42
C ASP A 117 -4.59 7.03 16.87
N SER A 118 -3.27 7.12 16.88
CA SER A 118 -2.55 8.21 16.24
C SER A 118 -1.72 7.65 15.09
N VAL A 119 -1.99 8.16 13.88
CA VAL A 119 -1.57 7.52 12.64
C VAL A 119 -0.58 8.40 11.88
N LEU A 120 0.47 7.78 11.34
CA LEU A 120 1.29 8.37 10.29
C LEU A 120 1.15 7.55 9.01
N GLU A 121 0.89 8.22 7.89
CA GLU A 121 0.89 7.57 6.57
C GLU A 121 2.08 8.04 5.74
N LEU A 122 2.93 7.10 5.32
CA LEU A 122 4.06 7.31 4.41
C LEU A 122 3.63 7.03 2.98
N GLY A 123 3.74 8.04 2.11
CA GLY A 123 3.30 7.99 0.71
C GLY A 123 1.81 8.27 0.54
N SER A 124 1.35 9.42 1.05
CA SER A 124 -0.06 9.79 1.05
C SER A 124 -0.65 10.04 -0.35
N SER A 125 0.17 10.29 -1.36
CA SER A 125 -0.25 10.56 -2.73
C SER A 125 -1.33 11.67 -2.78
N TYR A 126 -2.49 11.41 -3.38
CA TYR A 126 -3.64 12.32 -3.43
C TYR A 126 -4.51 12.33 -2.16
N GLY A 127 -4.01 11.81 -1.03
CA GLY A 127 -4.66 11.86 0.28
C GLY A 127 -5.86 10.94 0.46
N LEU A 128 -6.21 10.11 -0.53
CA LEU A 128 -7.42 9.27 -0.48
C LEU A 128 -7.40 8.27 0.69
N CYS A 129 -6.27 7.63 0.96
CA CYS A 129 -6.17 6.74 2.13
C CYS A 129 -6.07 7.55 3.43
N THR A 130 -5.33 8.67 3.45
CA THR A 130 -5.27 9.60 4.58
C THR A 130 -6.65 10.05 5.03
N THR A 131 -7.59 10.32 4.11
CA THR A 131 -8.97 10.71 4.47
C THR A 131 -9.73 9.59 5.19
N ILE A 132 -9.49 8.34 4.80
CA ILE A 132 -10.06 7.16 5.47
C ILE A 132 -9.47 7.05 6.88
N LEU A 133 -8.15 7.17 7.00
CA LEU A 133 -7.46 7.14 8.28
C LEU A 133 -7.94 8.28 9.19
N HIS A 134 -8.14 9.48 8.66
CA HIS A 134 -8.65 10.65 9.39
C HIS A 134 -10.05 10.40 9.96
N GLU A 135 -10.96 9.86 9.15
CA GLU A 135 -12.31 9.48 9.57
C GLU A 135 -12.28 8.49 10.74
N HIS A 136 -11.41 7.47 10.67
CA HIS A 136 -11.37 6.39 11.63
C HIS A 136 -10.51 6.66 12.88
N SER A 137 -9.54 7.59 12.80
CA SER A 137 -8.68 8.04 13.92
C SER A 137 -9.18 9.31 14.62
N ASN A 138 -10.42 9.74 14.32
CA ASN A 138 -10.97 11.00 14.84
C ASN A 138 -10.03 12.21 14.61
N GLY A 139 -9.47 12.27 13.41
CA GLY A 139 -8.57 13.35 12.98
C GLY A 139 -7.11 13.22 13.39
N GLN A 140 -6.72 12.17 14.10
CA GLN A 140 -5.34 11.95 14.55
C GLN A 140 -4.48 11.27 13.46
N VAL A 141 -4.32 11.94 12.32
CA VAL A 141 -3.48 11.44 11.21
C VAL A 141 -2.63 12.54 10.57
N ILE A 142 -1.41 12.17 10.18
CA ILE A 142 -0.55 12.95 9.29
C ILE A 142 -0.26 12.13 8.03
N GLY A 143 -0.52 12.70 6.85
CA GLY A 143 -0.07 12.13 5.58
C GLY A 143 1.26 12.74 5.16
N ILE A 144 2.24 11.94 4.75
CA ILE A 144 3.50 12.44 4.20
C ILE A 144 3.72 11.95 2.78
N ASP A 145 4.30 12.79 1.93
CA ASP A 145 4.69 12.44 0.57
C ASP A 145 5.96 13.20 0.18
N ASN A 146 6.77 12.65 -0.72
CA ASN A 146 7.97 13.35 -1.19
C ASN A 146 7.68 14.31 -2.36
N SER A 147 6.49 14.22 -2.96
CA SER A 147 6.06 15.13 -4.02
C SER A 147 5.43 16.38 -3.44
N SER A 148 6.17 17.48 -3.46
CA SER A 148 5.68 18.80 -3.04
C SER A 148 4.42 19.25 -3.78
N LEU A 149 4.24 18.81 -5.04
CA LEU A 149 3.02 19.04 -5.81
C LEU A 149 1.82 18.32 -5.21
N LEU A 150 1.93 17.03 -4.89
CA LEU A 150 0.84 16.23 -4.33
C LEU A 150 0.46 16.71 -2.93
N VAL A 151 1.45 17.08 -2.11
CA VAL A 151 1.22 17.65 -0.78
C VAL A 151 0.44 18.96 -0.87
N LYS A 152 0.84 19.89 -1.76
CA LYS A 152 0.11 21.15 -1.96
C LYS A 152 -1.33 20.91 -2.43
N GLU A 153 -1.54 19.95 -3.32
CA GLU A 153 -2.88 19.57 -3.77
C GLU A 153 -3.73 19.02 -2.61
N CYS A 154 -3.15 18.14 -1.78
CA CYS A 154 -3.83 17.60 -0.61
C CYS A 154 -4.17 18.68 0.42
N GLN A 155 -3.24 19.60 0.70
CA GLN A 155 -3.48 20.72 1.61
C GLN A 155 -4.59 21.65 1.10
N ALA A 156 -4.67 21.90 -0.20
CA ALA A 156 -5.75 22.69 -0.79
C ALA A 156 -7.09 21.96 -0.76
N LYS A 157 -7.10 20.65 -1.02
CA LYS A 157 -8.31 19.82 -1.08
C LYS A 157 -8.85 19.44 0.29
N TYR A 158 -7.98 19.28 1.28
CA TYR A 158 -8.29 18.81 2.63
C TYR A 158 -7.68 19.74 3.69
N PRO A 159 -8.14 21.01 3.78
CA PRO A 159 -7.50 22.05 4.60
C PRO A 159 -7.58 21.79 6.11
N HIS A 160 -8.40 20.84 6.56
CA HIS A 160 -8.54 20.43 7.96
C HIS A 160 -7.63 19.26 8.35
N MET A 161 -6.89 18.70 7.39
CA MET A 161 -5.99 17.56 7.60
C MET A 161 -4.52 18.01 7.50
N GLN A 162 -3.62 17.31 8.20
CA GLN A 162 -2.20 17.60 8.14
C GLN A 162 -1.51 16.78 7.04
N PHE A 163 -0.77 17.48 6.17
CA PHE A 163 0.10 16.88 5.17
C PHE A 163 1.49 17.51 5.17
N GLU A 164 2.53 16.69 5.11
CA GLU A 164 3.93 17.13 5.14
C GLU A 164 4.71 16.65 3.91
N CYS A 165 5.49 17.56 3.30
CA CYS A 165 6.40 17.21 2.21
C CYS A 165 7.73 16.71 2.79
N VAL A 166 7.92 15.39 2.82
CA VAL A 166 9.10 14.72 3.38
C VAL A 166 9.49 13.54 2.52
N ASP A 167 10.76 13.48 2.12
CA ASP A 167 11.32 12.25 1.57
C ASP A 167 11.78 11.34 2.71
N VAL A 168 11.08 10.22 2.90
CA VAL A 168 11.32 9.25 3.98
C VAL A 168 12.73 8.65 3.96
N MET A 169 13.35 8.55 2.78
CA MET A 169 14.67 7.96 2.62
C MET A 169 15.80 8.97 2.87
N GLN A 170 15.53 10.26 2.69
CA GLN A 170 16.56 11.31 2.78
C GLN A 170 16.48 12.12 4.08
N HIS A 171 15.33 12.17 4.75
CA HIS A 171 15.09 13.07 5.87
C HIS A 171 14.70 12.32 7.15
N GLY A 172 15.49 11.32 7.53
CA GLY A 172 15.22 10.44 8.67
C GLY A 172 14.87 11.17 9.97
N GLU A 173 15.61 12.22 10.34
CA GLU A 173 15.33 13.00 11.57
C GLU A 173 13.95 13.66 11.57
N ARG A 174 13.49 14.16 10.41
CA ARG A 174 12.17 14.76 10.28
C ARG A 174 11.08 13.70 10.35
N VAL A 175 11.31 12.51 9.78
CA VAL A 175 10.37 11.39 9.92
C VAL A 175 10.31 10.91 11.37
N ASP A 176 11.47 10.78 12.04
CA ASP A 176 11.55 10.39 13.46
C ASP A 176 10.69 11.32 14.34
N ALA A 177 10.81 12.63 14.15
CA ALA A 177 9.98 13.61 14.85
C ALA A 177 8.47 13.43 14.59
N LEU A 178 8.07 13.03 13.37
CA LEU A 178 6.67 12.78 13.01
C LEU A 178 6.14 11.43 13.54
N LEU A 179 7.03 10.45 13.77
CA LEU A 179 6.71 9.15 14.37
C LEU A 179 6.48 9.24 15.88
N GLN A 180 7.02 10.27 16.57
CA GLN A 180 6.86 10.43 18.01
C GLN A 180 5.38 10.49 18.43
N GLY A 181 5.00 9.64 19.39
CA GLY A 181 3.63 9.55 19.91
C GLY A 181 2.61 8.88 18.97
N ARG A 182 3.04 8.33 17.83
CA ARG A 182 2.17 7.55 16.94
C ARG A 182 2.06 6.11 17.42
N THR A 183 0.90 5.51 17.22
CA THR A 183 0.64 4.10 17.55
C THR A 183 0.55 3.23 16.30
N ILE A 184 0.31 3.84 15.14
CA ILE A 184 0.10 3.14 13.87
C ILE A 184 0.83 3.83 12.72
N VAL A 185 1.43 3.02 11.85
CA VAL A 185 2.04 3.49 10.61
C VAL A 185 1.44 2.78 9.41
N PHE A 186 1.06 3.55 8.40
CA PHE A 186 0.63 3.09 7.09
C PHE A 186 1.73 3.41 6.09
N VAL A 187 2.19 2.43 5.31
CA VAL A 187 3.32 2.56 4.39
C VAL A 187 2.87 2.18 2.99
N ASP A 188 2.72 3.18 2.12
CA ASP A 188 2.56 3.03 0.68
C ASP A 188 3.50 4.01 -0.03
N ILE A 189 4.81 3.77 0.10
CA ILE A 189 5.86 4.58 -0.55
C ILE A 189 5.94 4.31 -2.06
N GLY A 190 4.78 4.09 -2.68
CA GLY A 190 4.51 3.60 -4.02
C GLY A 190 5.46 4.07 -5.13
N GLY A 191 5.50 3.27 -6.17
CA GLY A 191 6.45 3.36 -7.27
C GLY A 191 7.13 2.01 -7.43
N ASP A 192 7.91 1.82 -8.48
CA ASP A 192 8.75 0.65 -8.65
C ASP A 192 9.90 0.66 -7.60
N ARG A 193 9.59 0.82 -6.31
CA ARG A 193 10.53 0.73 -5.21
C ARG A 193 10.89 -0.73 -5.02
N CYS A 194 12.18 -0.98 -4.89
CA CYS A 194 12.67 -2.33 -4.68
C CYS A 194 12.40 -2.77 -3.24
N LEU A 195 12.53 -4.08 -2.99
CA LEU A 195 12.28 -4.68 -1.68
C LEU A 195 13.11 -4.01 -0.58
N GLU A 196 14.34 -3.66 -0.92
CA GLU A 196 15.33 -3.04 -0.04
C GLU A 196 14.87 -1.72 0.53
N ASP A 197 14.26 -0.85 -0.29
CA ASP A 197 13.75 0.44 0.15
C ASP A 197 12.60 0.26 1.14
N VAL A 198 11.69 -0.68 0.85
CA VAL A 198 10.55 -0.98 1.72
C VAL A 198 11.05 -1.49 3.06
N VAL A 199 11.96 -2.47 3.06
CA VAL A 199 12.49 -3.05 4.29
C VAL A 199 13.31 -2.01 5.06
N ALA A 200 14.09 -1.15 4.40
CA ALA A 200 14.80 -0.06 5.06
C ALA A 200 13.84 0.88 5.82
N VAL A 201 12.71 1.24 5.23
CA VAL A 201 11.68 2.04 5.90
C VAL A 201 11.06 1.30 7.09
N LEU A 202 10.76 0.01 6.94
CA LEU A 202 10.21 -0.80 8.05
C LEU A 202 11.19 -0.93 9.21
N SER A 203 12.46 -1.23 8.91
CA SER A 203 13.53 -1.27 9.89
C SER A 203 13.67 0.06 10.63
N PHE A 204 13.63 1.18 9.92
CA PHE A 204 13.66 2.51 10.51
C PHE A 204 12.47 2.76 11.46
N ILE A 205 11.24 2.44 11.04
CA ILE A 205 10.03 2.58 11.88
C ILE A 205 10.15 1.75 13.15
N MET A 206 10.51 0.46 13.03
CA MET A 206 10.62 -0.46 14.17
C MET A 206 11.78 -0.10 15.11
N GLU A 207 12.86 0.49 14.59
CA GLU A 207 13.94 1.00 15.42
C GLU A 207 13.47 2.19 16.26
N LYS A 208 12.79 3.16 15.61
CA LYS A 208 12.41 4.44 16.22
C LYS A 208 11.15 4.38 17.08
N MET A 209 10.22 3.48 16.79
CA MET A 209 8.96 3.37 17.52
C MET A 209 8.93 2.09 18.35
N LYS A 210 9.19 2.21 19.66
CA LYS A 210 9.08 1.06 20.58
C LYS A 210 7.64 0.71 20.96
N GLU A 211 6.73 1.67 20.82
CA GLU A 211 5.31 1.56 21.19
C GLU A 211 4.39 1.38 19.97
N VAL A 212 4.95 1.18 18.76
CA VAL A 212 4.14 0.95 17.56
C VAL A 212 3.35 -0.33 17.70
N GLN A 213 2.03 -0.25 17.51
CA GLN A 213 1.13 -1.39 17.67
C GLN A 213 0.82 -2.05 16.33
N LEU A 214 0.77 -1.26 15.26
CA LEU A 214 0.45 -1.73 13.92
C LEU A 214 1.24 -1.00 12.84
N ILE A 215 1.79 -1.77 11.91
CA ILE A 215 2.34 -1.29 10.66
C ILE A 215 1.58 -1.96 9.51
N VAL A 216 0.98 -1.18 8.62
CA VAL A 216 0.33 -1.69 7.41
C VAL A 216 1.15 -1.28 6.20
N VAL A 217 1.57 -2.26 5.39
CA VAL A 217 2.51 -2.05 4.28
C VAL A 217 1.86 -2.48 2.99
N LYS A 218 1.78 -1.57 2.02
CA LYS A 218 1.47 -1.93 0.63
C LYS A 218 2.76 -2.06 -0.16
N SER A 219 3.07 -3.28 -0.60
CA SER A 219 4.24 -3.55 -1.43
C SER A 219 4.11 -4.87 -2.19
N GLU A 220 4.08 -4.78 -3.53
CA GLU A 220 4.06 -5.97 -4.38
C GLU A 220 5.36 -6.78 -4.27
N SER A 221 6.52 -6.12 -4.12
CA SER A 221 7.82 -6.79 -4.02
C SER A 221 7.94 -7.54 -2.70
N LEU A 222 7.47 -6.95 -1.60
CA LEU A 222 7.48 -7.59 -0.30
C LEU A 222 6.52 -8.79 -0.26
N VAL A 223 5.32 -8.67 -0.81
CA VAL A 223 4.39 -9.81 -0.95
C VAL A 223 5.04 -10.97 -1.70
N ARG A 224 5.71 -10.71 -2.83
CA ARG A 224 6.37 -11.78 -3.61
C ARG A 224 7.52 -12.45 -2.84
N ASP A 225 8.39 -11.67 -2.18
CA ASP A 225 9.48 -12.25 -1.37
C ASP A 225 8.95 -13.10 -0.21
N LEU A 226 7.87 -12.64 0.43
CA LEU A 226 7.20 -13.39 1.50
C LEU A 226 6.60 -14.71 1.00
N GLU A 227 5.96 -14.72 -0.18
CA GLU A 227 5.43 -15.92 -0.85
C GLU A 227 6.56 -16.89 -1.24
N GLU A 228 7.66 -16.40 -1.80
CA GLU A 228 8.78 -17.24 -2.27
C GLU A 228 9.52 -17.95 -1.11
N ARG A 229 9.52 -17.34 0.08
CA ARG A 229 10.17 -17.89 1.28
C ARG A 229 9.26 -18.76 2.14
N ASP A 230 7.98 -18.89 1.78
CA ASP A 230 6.96 -19.61 2.57
C ASP A 230 6.93 -19.19 4.05
N CYS A 231 7.13 -17.90 4.30
CA CYS A 231 7.26 -17.34 5.65
C CYS A 231 5.98 -16.67 6.17
N VAL A 232 4.91 -16.75 5.38
CA VAL A 232 3.57 -16.27 5.75
C VAL A 232 2.77 -17.46 6.24
N ARG A 233 2.42 -17.44 7.52
CA ARG A 233 1.53 -18.42 8.10
C ARG A 233 0.13 -18.29 7.49
N PRO A 234 -0.69 -19.36 7.48
CA PRO A 234 -2.06 -19.30 6.96
C PRO A 234 -2.89 -18.15 7.58
N ASP A 235 -2.69 -17.82 8.85
CA ASP A 235 -3.39 -16.71 9.50
C ASP A 235 -2.92 -15.30 9.05
N GLY A 236 -1.99 -15.21 8.10
CA GLY A 236 -1.42 -13.99 7.55
C GLY A 236 -0.28 -13.41 8.40
N TRP A 237 0.16 -14.12 9.44
CA TRP A 237 1.26 -13.68 10.30
C TRP A 237 2.60 -14.02 9.66
N ILE A 238 3.54 -13.08 9.73
CA ILE A 238 4.94 -13.30 9.32
C ILE A 238 5.68 -13.88 10.53
N GLU A 239 6.42 -14.97 10.33
CA GLU A 239 7.19 -15.59 11.41
C GLU A 239 8.30 -14.66 11.93
N ASP A 240 8.51 -14.65 13.26
CA ASP A 240 9.56 -13.83 13.90
C ASP A 240 10.95 -14.08 13.32
N ALA A 241 11.23 -15.31 12.85
CA ALA A 241 12.50 -15.69 12.24
C ALA A 241 12.77 -14.96 10.90
N TRP A 242 11.72 -14.47 10.22
CA TRP A 242 11.87 -13.72 8.98
C TRP A 242 12.53 -12.36 9.23
N TRP A 243 12.18 -11.67 10.32
CA TRP A 243 12.68 -10.32 10.60
C TRP A 243 14.21 -10.23 10.70
N PRO A 244 14.90 -11.08 11.49
CA PRO A 244 16.36 -11.12 11.51
C PRO A 244 16.96 -11.43 10.14
N SER A 245 16.32 -12.30 9.35
CA SER A 245 16.81 -12.69 8.03
C SER A 245 16.77 -11.52 7.04
N ILE A 246 15.66 -10.77 6.99
CA ILE A 246 15.51 -9.62 6.10
C ILE A 246 16.32 -8.43 6.60
N HIS A 247 16.45 -8.25 7.92
CA HIS A 247 17.36 -7.25 8.50
C HIS A 247 18.82 -7.54 8.15
N GLN A 248 19.23 -8.81 8.10
CA GLN A 248 20.58 -9.17 7.69
C GLN A 248 20.81 -8.91 6.19
N VAL A 249 19.81 -9.21 5.36
CA VAL A 249 19.81 -8.86 3.92
C VAL A 249 19.94 -7.34 3.77
N VAL A 250 19.10 -6.57 4.46
CA VAL A 250 19.15 -5.10 4.41
C VAL A 250 20.43 -4.55 5.00
N LYS A 251 20.97 -5.06 6.11
CA LYS A 251 22.28 -4.64 6.63
C LYS A 251 23.42 -4.98 5.68
N THR A 252 23.32 -6.08 4.93
CA THR A 252 24.30 -6.43 3.91
C THR A 252 24.21 -5.44 2.74
N LEU A 253 22.99 -5.11 2.29
CA LEU A 253 22.74 -4.19 1.18
C LEU A 253 22.97 -2.71 1.57
N GLN A 254 22.67 -2.33 2.81
CA GLN A 254 22.93 -1.02 3.40
C GLN A 254 24.39 -0.88 3.81
N GLY A 255 25.06 -1.94 4.28
CA GLY A 255 26.51 -1.94 4.47
C GLY A 255 27.26 -1.72 3.15
N GLN A 256 26.67 -2.17 2.04
CA GLN A 256 27.13 -1.85 0.68
C GLN A 256 26.67 -0.46 0.18
N ALA A 257 25.57 0.11 0.71
CA ALA A 257 25.04 1.41 0.29
C ALA A 257 25.51 2.61 1.14
N LEU A 258 25.88 2.39 2.41
CA LEU A 258 26.45 3.37 3.35
C LEU A 258 27.95 3.59 3.09
N LEU A 259 28.60 2.65 2.39
CA LEU A 259 29.93 2.87 1.81
C LEU A 259 29.81 3.60 0.47
N GLY A 260 29.40 4.87 0.55
CA GLY A 260 29.79 5.95 -0.36
C GLY A 260 29.98 5.61 -1.83
N SER A 261 28.90 5.32 -2.55
CA SER A 261 28.88 5.61 -3.97
C SER A 261 27.82 6.65 -4.26
N ASP A 262 28.24 7.90 -4.49
CA ASP A 262 27.49 8.97 -5.18
C ASP A 262 27.09 8.58 -6.62
N ARG A 263 27.12 7.29 -6.96
CA ARG A 263 26.61 6.79 -8.23
C ARG A 263 25.10 6.77 -8.12
N PRO A 264 24.37 7.50 -8.99
CA PRO A 264 22.92 7.38 -9.03
C PRO A 264 22.58 5.92 -9.29
N LYS A 265 21.82 5.30 -8.39
CA LYS A 265 21.34 3.93 -8.62
C LYS A 265 20.27 3.96 -9.69
N ALA A 266 20.29 2.96 -10.57
CA ALA A 266 19.23 2.80 -11.54
C ALA A 266 17.92 2.44 -10.83
N GLU A 267 16.93 3.33 -10.93
CA GLU A 267 15.57 3.09 -10.46
C GLU A 267 14.96 1.81 -11.05
N PRO A 268 14.23 1.00 -10.26
CA PRO A 268 13.77 -0.31 -10.73
C PRO A 268 12.84 -0.26 -11.95
N TRP A 269 11.99 0.77 -12.10
CA TRP A 269 11.17 0.93 -13.32
C TRP A 269 12.01 1.04 -14.58
N TYR A 270 13.17 1.71 -14.47
CA TYR A 270 14.09 1.86 -15.58
C TYR A 270 14.78 0.54 -15.87
N LEU A 271 15.15 -0.24 -14.85
CA LEU A 271 15.69 -1.59 -15.03
C LEU A 271 14.70 -2.51 -15.74
N THR A 272 13.44 -2.53 -15.29
CA THR A 272 12.37 -3.28 -15.94
C THR A 272 12.15 -2.81 -17.38
N ALA A 273 12.14 -1.48 -17.61
CA ALA A 273 11.99 -0.93 -18.95
C ALA A 273 13.18 -1.27 -19.85
N LYS A 274 14.42 -1.19 -19.34
CA LYS A 274 15.67 -1.52 -20.05
C LYS A 274 15.72 -3.00 -20.42
N ALA A 275 15.37 -3.89 -19.48
CA ALA A 275 15.25 -5.33 -19.74
C ALA A 275 14.21 -5.63 -20.83
N ALA A 276 13.11 -4.90 -20.84
CA ALA A 276 12.09 -4.96 -21.88
C ALA A 276 12.41 -4.10 -23.12
N GLN A 277 13.65 -3.61 -23.28
CA GLN A 277 14.09 -2.77 -24.40
C GLN A 277 13.20 -1.55 -24.68
N PHE A 278 12.59 -0.99 -23.64
CA PHE A 278 11.72 0.18 -23.67
C PHE A 278 10.53 0.07 -24.64
N VAL A 279 10.01 -1.14 -24.89
CA VAL A 279 8.90 -1.39 -25.84
C VAL A 279 7.59 -0.66 -25.49
N ARG A 280 7.42 -0.16 -24.25
CA ARG A 280 6.22 0.56 -23.84
C ARG A 280 6.19 1.97 -24.43
N LYS A 281 4.97 2.50 -24.64
CA LYS A 281 4.77 3.90 -25.06
C LYS A 281 5.45 4.85 -24.06
N PRO A 282 6.25 5.84 -24.50
CA PRO A 282 7.00 6.74 -23.61
C PRO A 282 6.15 7.46 -22.55
N SER A 283 4.87 7.71 -22.83
CA SER A 283 3.93 8.33 -21.89
C SER A 283 3.57 7.48 -20.67
N ARG A 284 3.95 6.19 -20.66
CA ARG A 284 3.76 5.28 -19.52
C ARG A 284 4.87 5.36 -18.48
N TYR A 285 6.04 5.93 -18.82
CA TYR A 285 7.11 6.14 -17.85
C TYR A 285 6.79 7.36 -16.96
N PRO A 286 7.26 7.41 -15.70
CA PRO A 286 7.03 8.54 -14.81
C PRO A 286 7.46 9.86 -15.45
N SER A 287 6.80 10.97 -15.14
CA SER A 287 7.27 12.28 -15.59
C SER A 287 8.41 12.77 -14.68
N ARG A 288 9.43 13.41 -15.25
CA ARG A 288 10.58 13.96 -14.50
C ARG A 288 10.89 15.39 -14.90
N VAL A 289 11.45 16.14 -13.97
CA VAL A 289 11.90 17.53 -14.15
C VAL A 289 13.40 17.63 -13.86
N THR A 290 14.07 18.58 -14.50
CA THR A 290 15.44 18.99 -14.19
C THR A 290 15.51 19.76 -12.87
N ALA A 291 16.72 20.07 -12.39
CA ALA A 291 16.93 20.82 -11.14
C ALA A 291 16.31 22.24 -11.18
N ASP A 292 16.24 22.86 -12.36
CA ASP A 292 15.58 24.14 -12.62
C ASP A 292 14.07 24.02 -12.88
N GLY A 293 13.50 22.81 -12.76
CA GLY A 293 12.05 22.57 -12.85
C GLY A 293 11.52 22.37 -14.28
N GLN A 294 12.38 22.26 -15.28
CA GLN A 294 11.96 22.00 -16.66
C GLN A 294 11.60 20.52 -16.85
N TRP A 295 10.43 20.22 -17.41
CA TRP A 295 10.04 18.85 -17.73
C TRP A 295 10.98 18.20 -18.75
N ILE A 296 11.40 16.96 -18.49
CA ILE A 296 12.29 16.20 -19.37
C ILE A 296 11.48 15.43 -20.41
N CYS A 297 11.90 15.50 -21.68
CA CYS A 297 11.18 14.89 -22.79
C CYS A 297 11.29 13.35 -22.78
N ARG A 298 10.22 12.67 -22.37
CA ARG A 298 10.11 11.20 -22.38
C ARG A 298 10.28 10.60 -23.77
N VAL A 299 9.65 11.20 -24.78
CA VAL A 299 9.73 10.70 -26.17
C VAL A 299 11.19 10.73 -26.61
N HIS A 300 11.87 11.87 -26.45
CA HIS A 300 13.29 11.97 -26.76
C HIS A 300 14.12 10.95 -25.99
N ASN A 301 13.82 10.69 -24.72
CA ASN A 301 14.64 9.78 -23.93
C ASN A 301 14.45 8.29 -24.24
N TYR A 302 13.30 7.85 -24.75
CA TYR A 302 12.97 6.42 -24.91
C TYR A 302 12.71 5.93 -26.34
N THR A 303 12.56 6.80 -27.36
CA THR A 303 12.33 6.35 -28.75
C THR A 303 13.61 6.38 -29.56
N ARG A 304 14.01 5.32 -30.26
CA ARG A 304 15.30 5.33 -31.01
C ARG A 304 15.49 6.56 -31.92
N ALA A 305 14.42 6.97 -32.61
CA ALA A 305 14.38 8.15 -33.48
C ALA A 305 14.43 9.52 -32.76
N GLY A 306 14.31 9.56 -31.44
CA GLY A 306 14.20 10.80 -30.68
C GLY A 306 12.81 11.44 -30.74
N CYS A 307 12.70 12.66 -30.22
CA CYS A 307 11.45 13.42 -30.26
C CYS A 307 11.22 13.96 -31.69
N PRO A 308 10.09 13.65 -32.35
CA PRO A 308 9.79 14.16 -33.69
C PRO A 308 9.48 15.66 -33.71
N LYS A 309 9.36 16.28 -32.53
CA LYS A 309 9.06 17.72 -32.36
C LYS A 309 10.23 18.45 -31.70
N ILE A 310 11.47 18.01 -31.89
CA ILE A 310 12.62 18.54 -31.12
C ILE A 310 12.72 20.07 -31.20
N ASP A 311 12.44 20.67 -32.37
CA ASP A 311 12.52 22.11 -32.60
C ASP A 311 11.38 22.92 -31.96
N ALA A 312 10.27 22.25 -31.60
CA ALA A 312 9.06 22.89 -31.08
C ALA A 312 8.60 22.31 -29.72
N CYS A 313 9.38 21.39 -29.14
CA CYS A 313 9.00 20.71 -27.92
C CYS A 313 9.52 21.50 -26.71
N ALA A 314 8.60 21.90 -25.84
CA ALA A 314 8.88 22.72 -24.66
C ALA A 314 9.64 21.98 -23.53
N TYR A 315 9.98 20.70 -23.74
CA TYR A 315 10.64 19.86 -22.75
C TYR A 315 12.15 19.81 -22.96
N ASN A 316 12.88 19.57 -21.89
CA ASN A 316 14.33 19.42 -21.93
C ASN A 316 14.72 18.15 -22.70
N HIS A 317 15.65 18.29 -23.65
CA HIS A 317 16.18 17.20 -24.48
C HIS A 317 17.65 16.86 -24.19
N SER A 318 18.35 17.70 -23.42
CA SER A 318 19.77 17.52 -23.15
C SER A 318 20.01 16.61 -21.94
N VAL A 319 19.03 16.54 -21.03
CA VAL A 319 19.09 15.75 -19.80
C VAL A 319 18.52 14.34 -19.98
N CYS A 320 19.26 13.36 -19.47
CA CYS A 320 18.83 11.99 -19.36
C CYS A 320 17.63 11.88 -18.41
N HIS A 321 16.50 11.37 -18.91
CA HIS A 321 15.29 11.18 -18.10
C HIS A 321 15.49 10.17 -16.97
N HIS A 322 16.49 9.29 -17.06
CA HIS A 322 16.75 8.33 -16.01
C HIS A 322 17.59 8.94 -14.88
N CYS A 323 18.85 9.29 -15.17
CA CYS A 323 19.82 9.69 -14.16
C CYS A 323 19.92 11.21 -13.92
N LEU A 324 19.18 12.01 -14.69
CA LEU A 324 19.17 13.48 -14.61
C LEU A 324 20.50 14.16 -14.97
N VAL A 325 21.44 13.45 -15.60
CA VAL A 325 22.71 13.99 -16.10
C VAL A 325 22.57 14.41 -17.56
N ASP A 326 23.21 15.52 -17.91
CA ASP A 326 23.24 16.06 -19.26
C ASP A 326 24.09 15.21 -20.23
N GLY A 327 23.85 15.37 -21.54
CA GLY A 327 24.70 14.82 -22.59
C GLY A 327 24.36 13.41 -23.05
N HIS A 328 23.33 12.77 -22.50
CA HIS A 328 22.86 11.47 -23.00
C HIS A 328 21.36 11.23 -22.78
N ARG A 329 20.85 10.21 -23.46
CA ARG A 329 19.45 9.78 -23.41
C ARG A 329 19.30 8.58 -22.50
N ALA A 330 18.12 8.38 -21.92
CA ALA A 330 17.85 7.22 -21.06
C ALA A 330 18.14 5.87 -21.77
N LEU A 331 17.86 5.74 -23.08
CA LEU A 331 18.26 4.56 -23.87
C LEU A 331 19.76 4.23 -23.82
N HIS A 332 20.60 5.24 -23.59
CA HIS A 332 22.06 5.13 -23.58
C HIS A 332 22.64 5.45 -22.21
N CYS A 333 21.83 5.40 -21.15
CA CYS A 333 22.31 5.75 -19.82
C CYS A 333 23.34 4.71 -19.34
N PRO A 334 24.56 5.16 -18.96
CA PRO A 334 25.64 4.27 -18.53
C PRO A 334 25.41 3.71 -17.13
N ILE A 335 24.34 4.14 -16.45
CA ILE A 335 23.90 3.54 -15.20
C ILE A 335 23.23 2.22 -15.57
N ASP A 336 24.01 1.16 -15.46
CA ASP A 336 23.52 -0.20 -15.46
C ASP A 336 22.91 -0.52 -14.09
N GLY A 337 21.94 -1.42 -14.07
CA GLY A 337 21.52 -2.05 -12.82
C GLY A 337 22.67 -2.81 -12.17
N PRO A 338 22.46 -3.42 -10.98
CA PRO A 338 23.44 -4.37 -10.47
C PRO A 338 23.79 -5.37 -11.58
N PRO A 339 25.08 -5.75 -11.71
CA PRO A 339 25.50 -6.72 -12.74
C PRO A 339 24.60 -7.95 -12.66
N ALA A 340 24.17 -8.42 -13.84
CA ALA A 340 23.21 -9.50 -14.02
C ALA A 340 23.58 -10.79 -13.30
#